data_AF-A0A970M196-F1
#
_entry.id   AF-A0A970M196-F1
#
_cell.length_a   1.000
_cell.length_b   1.000
_cell.length_c   1.000
_cell.angle_alpha   90.00
_cell.angle_beta   90.00
_cell.angle_gamma   90.00
#
_symmetry.space_group_name_H-M   'P 1'
#
loop_
_entity.id
_entity.type
_entity.pdbx_description
1 polymer ?
#
loop_
_entity_poly.entity_id
_entity_poly.type
_entity_poly.pdbx_seq_one_letter_code
_entity_poly.pdbx_strand_id
1 'polypeptide(L)'
;MKLYEGWQGDEVRRFVNMMVDYFYPLRHEFLTNHRGACTTYYWANWDANNIIALLAIGVVADDRAIYEEGIEYFYNGAGNGSVNLAIPYVHAGGLGQFQESGRDQDHAQLGIGLLGEACQIAWNQGDDLFGYGNNRVLSGAEYTAKYNLIQDVPFSTYNICQPANHDWPAINGRGKIHERPIWELFYNHYVVRQGENAPFVQQMAEVVRPEGGSKDHLGYGTLTYTLTPSAYPPNPIAGIPLGLTAAAGIGQVTLTWQPPTDFSANGYVIQRSTGSSEDFSTIETYNLYVNPKYVDHDVSNGRTYYYRVAAVNQAGTGAYSAVSNSASPMATGGLPSTWRKIDIGSHNEGGASYASVGGGTFVVDGYGTSLEGVSDNVTFVCQSVIGDNTITGRINYISGKLWKTGLMIRESLEADAQTVTLTLGEVGWRFARMGYRTSTGVNMSSTLGNTCTWLPAWFRISRSGNTFTVYESSNGSTWFEVDSVNIEMSTSYYIGLVVCSGSSTEMNTTIFDNITVKGSGVK
;
A
#
# COMPACT_ATOMS: atom_id res chain seq x y z
N MET A 1 -23.14 -28.91 -8.77
CA MET A 1 -22.74 -29.98 -7.83
C MET A 1 -23.88 -30.98 -7.56
N LYS A 2 -25.00 -30.60 -6.91
CA LYS A 2 -26.16 -31.51 -6.73
C LYS A 2 -26.78 -32.02 -8.05
N LEU A 3 -26.60 -31.26 -9.14
CA LEU A 3 -27.09 -31.58 -10.49
C LEU A 3 -26.07 -32.31 -11.38
N TYR A 4 -24.86 -32.60 -10.90
CA TYR A 4 -23.86 -33.33 -11.68
C TYR A 4 -24.06 -34.83 -11.52
N GLU A 5 -24.39 -35.53 -12.60
CA GLU A 5 -24.74 -36.96 -12.56
C GLU A 5 -23.58 -37.85 -12.07
N GLY A 6 -22.33 -37.43 -12.28
CA GLY A 6 -21.14 -38.17 -11.86
C GLY A 6 -20.81 -38.06 -10.37
N TRP A 7 -21.62 -37.36 -9.56
CA TRP A 7 -21.41 -37.21 -8.12
C TRP A 7 -22.75 -37.27 -7.37
N GLN A 8 -23.09 -38.45 -6.86
CA GLN A 8 -24.42 -38.75 -6.32
C GLN A 8 -24.36 -39.68 -5.09
N GLY A 9 -25.48 -39.83 -4.39
CA GLY A 9 -25.66 -40.83 -3.33
C GLY A 9 -24.74 -40.64 -2.12
N ASP A 10 -24.06 -41.72 -1.71
CA ASP A 10 -23.26 -41.73 -0.48
C ASP A 10 -22.02 -40.83 -0.53
N GLU A 11 -21.48 -40.55 -1.73
CA GLU A 11 -20.32 -39.66 -1.87
C GLU A 11 -20.67 -38.20 -1.55
N VAL A 12 -21.84 -37.74 -2.00
CA VAL A 12 -22.37 -36.41 -1.68
C VAL A 12 -22.64 -36.33 -0.18
N ARG A 13 -23.28 -37.36 0.40
CA ARG A 13 -23.53 -37.41 1.85
C ARG A 13 -22.22 -37.33 2.66
N ARG A 14 -21.19 -38.09 2.26
CA ARG A 14 -19.88 -38.06 2.93
C ARG A 14 -19.22 -36.69 2.84
N PHE A 15 -19.31 -36.01 1.70
CA PHE A 15 -18.78 -34.66 1.55
C PHE A 15 -19.54 -33.64 2.39
N VAL A 16 -20.87 -33.68 2.38
CA VAL A 16 -21.71 -32.80 3.23
C VAL A 16 -21.39 -33.02 4.71
N ASN A 17 -21.31 -34.28 5.15
CA ASN A 17 -20.91 -34.60 6.52
C ASN A 17 -19.52 -34.05 6.84
N MET A 18 -18.55 -34.18 5.93
CA MET A 18 -17.22 -33.58 6.14
C MET A 18 -17.29 -32.05 6.33
N MET A 19 -18.10 -31.36 5.53
CA MET A 19 -18.29 -29.90 5.64
C MET A 19 -18.92 -29.50 6.96
N VAL A 20 -19.95 -30.23 7.41
CA VAL A 20 -20.68 -29.96 8.66
C VAL A 20 -19.90 -30.39 9.91
N ASP A 21 -19.20 -31.52 9.87
CA ASP A 21 -18.55 -32.11 11.05
C ASP A 21 -17.17 -31.49 11.32
N TYR A 22 -16.47 -31.01 10.28
CA TYR A 22 -15.09 -30.51 10.40
C TYR A 22 -14.92 -29.04 10.04
N PHE A 23 -15.58 -28.54 9.00
CA PHE A 23 -15.36 -27.17 8.53
C PHE A 23 -16.26 -26.15 9.24
N TYR A 24 -17.54 -26.45 9.39
CA TYR A 24 -18.48 -25.57 10.10
C TYR A 24 -18.04 -25.26 11.54
N PRO A 25 -17.65 -26.22 12.40
CA PRO A 25 -17.32 -25.93 13.79
C PRO A 25 -16.13 -24.97 13.94
N LEU A 26 -15.15 -25.07 13.04
CA LEU A 26 -13.98 -24.17 13.01
C LEU A 26 -14.35 -22.74 12.59
N ARG A 27 -15.34 -22.59 11.70
CA ARG A 27 -15.82 -21.28 11.22
C ARG A 27 -16.68 -20.62 12.28
N HIS A 28 -17.61 -21.39 12.86
CA HIS A 28 -18.44 -20.97 13.99
C HIS A 28 -17.59 -20.52 15.17
N GLU A 29 -16.60 -21.32 15.58
CA GLU A 29 -15.69 -20.98 16.69
C GLU A 29 -14.93 -19.68 16.41
N PHE A 30 -14.41 -19.52 15.19
CA PHE A 30 -13.70 -18.30 14.82
C PHE A 30 -14.61 -17.06 14.88
N LEU A 31 -15.81 -17.13 14.30
CA LEU A 31 -16.74 -16.00 14.25
C LEU A 31 -17.27 -15.64 15.65
N THR A 32 -17.39 -16.62 16.54
CA THR A 32 -17.89 -16.44 17.91
C THR A 32 -16.80 -15.90 18.85
N ASN A 33 -15.59 -16.46 18.78
CA ASN A 33 -14.56 -16.24 19.80
C ASN A 33 -13.29 -15.58 19.29
N HIS A 34 -13.09 -15.48 17.97
CA HIS A 34 -11.85 -14.98 17.35
C HIS A 34 -10.60 -15.58 17.99
N ARG A 35 -10.61 -16.89 18.29
CA ARG A 35 -9.52 -17.61 18.96
C ARG A 35 -9.09 -17.00 20.31
N GLY A 36 -10.01 -16.36 21.02
CA GLY A 36 -9.76 -15.69 22.30
C GLY A 36 -9.07 -14.33 22.18
N ALA A 37 -8.89 -13.80 20.96
CA ALA A 37 -8.41 -12.44 20.75
C ALA A 37 -9.53 -11.42 20.96
N CYS A 38 -9.18 -10.13 21.01
CA CYS A 38 -10.19 -9.09 20.86
C CYS A 38 -10.91 -9.25 19.50
N THR A 39 -12.21 -9.04 19.47
CA THR A 39 -13.09 -9.27 18.32
C THR A 39 -12.63 -8.54 17.04
N THR A 40 -12.08 -7.33 17.14
CA THR A 40 -11.58 -6.58 15.98
C THR A 40 -10.09 -6.79 15.72
N TYR A 41 -9.43 -7.75 16.38
CA TYR A 41 -8.01 -8.04 16.16
C TYR A 41 -7.73 -8.52 14.73
N TYR A 42 -8.59 -9.39 14.20
CA TYR A 42 -8.48 -9.89 12.84
C TYR A 42 -9.08 -8.91 11.84
N TRP A 43 -8.52 -8.87 10.64
CA TRP A 43 -8.96 -7.99 9.57
C TRP A 43 -10.21 -8.52 8.89
N ALA A 44 -10.96 -7.64 8.22
CA ALA A 44 -12.28 -7.93 7.65
C ALA A 44 -12.33 -9.20 6.79
N ASN A 45 -11.24 -9.51 6.07
CA ASN A 45 -11.15 -10.67 5.19
C ASN A 45 -11.30 -12.00 5.95
N TRP A 46 -10.80 -12.08 7.18
CA TRP A 46 -10.87 -13.30 8.00
C TRP A 46 -12.33 -13.66 8.32
N ASP A 47 -13.10 -12.69 8.77
CA ASP A 47 -14.51 -12.86 9.06
C ASP A 47 -15.30 -13.10 7.77
N ALA A 48 -15.05 -12.31 6.71
CA ALA A 48 -15.75 -12.42 5.42
C ALA A 48 -15.62 -13.83 4.79
N ASN A 49 -14.43 -14.44 4.82
CA ASN A 49 -14.27 -15.80 4.31
C ASN A 49 -15.03 -16.84 5.14
N ASN A 50 -15.20 -16.62 6.46
CA ASN A 50 -15.93 -17.56 7.31
C ASN A 50 -17.44 -17.39 7.11
N ILE A 51 -17.94 -16.17 6.86
CA ILE A 51 -19.33 -15.90 6.47
C ILE A 51 -19.68 -16.67 5.18
N ILE A 52 -18.87 -16.55 4.13
CA ILE A 52 -19.07 -17.30 2.88
C ILE A 52 -19.10 -18.80 3.14
N ALA A 53 -18.20 -19.30 3.99
CA ALA A 53 -18.16 -20.71 4.33
C ALA A 53 -19.47 -21.15 5.01
N LEU A 54 -20.00 -20.40 5.97
CA LEU A 54 -21.29 -20.71 6.60
C LEU A 54 -22.43 -20.72 5.57
N LEU A 55 -22.53 -19.67 4.74
CA LEU A 55 -23.56 -19.59 3.70
C LEU A 55 -23.49 -20.78 2.73
N ALA A 56 -22.29 -21.10 2.23
CA ALA A 56 -22.10 -22.21 1.30
C ALA A 56 -22.36 -23.58 1.94
N ILE A 57 -21.93 -23.79 3.20
CA ILE A 57 -22.18 -25.02 3.95
C ILE A 57 -23.68 -25.20 4.18
N GLY A 58 -24.38 -24.16 4.65
CA GLY A 58 -25.83 -24.21 4.86
C GLY A 58 -26.59 -24.57 3.58
N VAL A 59 -26.23 -23.96 2.44
CA VAL A 59 -26.84 -24.27 1.14
C VAL A 59 -26.55 -25.70 0.68
N VAL A 60 -25.31 -26.20 0.78
CA VAL A 60 -25.00 -27.56 0.30
C VAL A 60 -25.58 -28.63 1.22
N ALA A 61 -25.65 -28.37 2.53
CA ALA A 61 -26.18 -29.27 3.54
C ALA A 61 -27.72 -29.23 3.66
N ASP A 62 -28.38 -28.29 2.99
CA ASP A 62 -29.80 -27.96 3.22
C ASP A 62 -30.08 -27.64 4.71
N ASP A 63 -29.12 -26.98 5.37
CA ASP A 63 -29.20 -26.58 6.77
C ASP A 63 -29.44 -25.07 6.90
N ARG A 64 -30.69 -24.72 7.22
CA ARG A 64 -31.12 -23.33 7.36
C ARG A 64 -30.45 -22.63 8.53
N ALA A 65 -30.12 -23.32 9.62
CA ALA A 65 -29.55 -22.70 10.81
C ALA A 65 -28.11 -22.22 10.55
N ILE A 66 -27.28 -23.06 9.91
CA ILE A 66 -25.92 -22.67 9.51
C ILE A 66 -25.95 -21.50 8.52
N TYR A 67 -26.89 -21.53 7.56
CA TYR A 67 -27.08 -20.44 6.62
C TYR A 67 -27.47 -19.13 7.31
N GLU A 68 -28.47 -19.16 8.20
CA GLU A 68 -28.95 -17.98 8.93
C GLU A 68 -27.90 -17.41 9.88
N GLU A 69 -27.01 -18.24 10.45
CA GLU A 69 -25.86 -17.75 11.21
C GLU A 69 -24.94 -16.88 10.32
N GLY A 70 -24.67 -17.32 9.10
CA GLY A 70 -23.88 -16.54 8.13
C GLY A 70 -24.55 -15.21 7.76
N ILE A 71 -25.87 -15.22 7.52
CA ILE A 71 -26.66 -14.02 7.23
C ILE A 71 -26.65 -13.04 8.41
N GLU A 72 -26.89 -13.54 9.63
CA GLU A 72 -26.91 -12.73 10.84
C GLU A 72 -25.53 -12.12 11.11
N TYR A 73 -24.45 -12.89 10.92
CA TYR A 73 -23.11 -12.37 11.08
C TYR A 73 -22.77 -11.29 10.05
N PHE A 74 -23.20 -11.45 8.80
CA PHE A 74 -23.00 -10.43 7.76
C PHE A 74 -23.59 -9.08 8.19
N TYR A 75 -24.78 -9.06 8.79
CA TYR A 75 -25.42 -7.81 9.23
C TYR A 75 -24.90 -7.30 10.57
N ASN A 76 -24.80 -8.18 11.57
CA ASN A 76 -24.71 -7.82 12.98
C ASN A 76 -23.51 -8.48 13.69
N GLY A 77 -22.63 -9.14 12.94
CA GLY A 77 -21.41 -9.75 13.48
C GLY A 77 -20.53 -8.71 14.18
N ALA A 78 -19.95 -9.12 15.31
CA ALA A 78 -19.13 -8.22 16.13
C ALA A 78 -17.71 -7.99 15.56
N GLY A 79 -17.26 -8.86 14.65
CA GLY A 79 -15.94 -8.77 14.01
C GLY A 79 -15.95 -7.99 12.70
N ASN A 80 -14.74 -7.68 12.20
CA ASN A 80 -14.53 -6.72 11.12
C ASN A 80 -15.11 -7.13 9.75
N GLY A 81 -15.60 -8.36 9.58
CA GLY A 81 -16.24 -8.80 8.33
C GLY A 81 -17.74 -8.59 8.25
N SER A 82 -18.40 -8.17 9.34
CA SER A 82 -19.77 -7.68 9.23
C SER A 82 -19.80 -6.41 8.39
N VAL A 83 -20.80 -6.25 7.53
CA VAL A 83 -20.75 -5.26 6.44
C VAL A 83 -20.57 -3.81 6.93
N ASN A 84 -21.09 -3.48 8.11
CA ASN A 84 -20.93 -2.16 8.70
C ASN A 84 -19.52 -1.91 9.25
N LEU A 85 -18.81 -2.94 9.72
CA LEU A 85 -17.44 -2.85 10.21
C LEU A 85 -16.41 -3.06 9.09
N ALA A 86 -16.77 -3.82 8.07
CA ALA A 86 -15.96 -4.05 6.88
C ALA A 86 -15.91 -2.82 5.99
N ILE A 87 -16.98 -2.00 5.98
CA ILE A 87 -17.06 -0.72 5.28
C ILE A 87 -17.45 0.35 6.31
N PRO A 88 -16.54 0.74 7.22
CA PRO A 88 -16.90 1.56 8.39
C PRO A 88 -17.33 2.99 8.03
N TYR A 89 -16.85 3.54 6.93
CA TYR A 89 -17.16 4.91 6.51
C TYR A 89 -17.73 4.92 5.11
N VAL A 90 -18.85 5.62 4.93
CA VAL A 90 -19.38 6.00 3.62
C VAL A 90 -19.19 7.50 3.49
N HIS A 91 -18.29 7.90 2.61
CA HIS A 91 -17.89 9.29 2.39
C HIS A 91 -18.88 10.03 1.49
N ALA A 92 -18.72 11.35 1.42
CA ALA A 92 -19.46 12.17 0.46
C ALA A 92 -19.31 11.62 -0.96
N GLY A 93 -20.42 11.58 -1.71
CA GLY A 93 -20.46 10.95 -3.04
C GLY A 93 -20.69 9.44 -3.03
N GLY A 94 -20.96 8.83 -1.86
CA GLY A 94 -21.35 7.43 -1.76
C GLY A 94 -20.20 6.43 -1.84
N LEU A 95 -18.96 6.87 -1.63
CA LEU A 95 -17.78 6.00 -1.64
C LEU A 95 -17.55 5.37 -0.26
N GLY A 96 -17.63 4.04 -0.18
CA GLY A 96 -17.45 3.27 1.05
C GLY A 96 -16.00 2.85 1.26
N GLN A 97 -15.33 3.35 2.30
CA GLN A 97 -13.97 2.93 2.62
C GLN A 97 -13.98 1.50 3.15
N PHE A 98 -13.40 0.55 2.42
CA PHE A 98 -13.22 -0.81 2.89
C PHE A 98 -12.10 -0.90 3.94
N GLN A 99 -12.30 -1.70 4.99
CA GLN A 99 -11.43 -1.77 6.17
C GLN A 99 -10.01 -2.23 5.86
N GLU A 100 -9.73 -2.96 4.78
CA GLU A 100 -8.34 -3.32 4.42
C GLU A 100 -7.63 -2.26 3.57
N SER A 101 -8.32 -1.16 3.18
CA SER A 101 -7.77 -0.15 2.25
C SER A 101 -6.51 0.54 2.76
N GLY A 102 -6.33 0.65 4.09
CA GLY A 102 -5.13 1.20 4.71
C GLY A 102 -3.92 0.25 4.72
N ARG A 103 -4.13 -1.03 4.39
CA ARG A 103 -3.10 -2.07 4.45
C ARG A 103 -2.37 -2.26 3.14
N ASP A 104 -3.11 -2.68 2.12
CA ASP A 104 -2.70 -2.92 0.75
C ASP A 104 -3.94 -3.18 -0.11
N GLN A 105 -3.80 -2.97 -1.43
CA GLN A 105 -4.93 -3.09 -2.35
C GLN A 105 -5.26 -4.53 -2.74
N ASP A 106 -4.33 -5.47 -2.58
CA ASP A 106 -4.56 -6.88 -2.89
C ASP A 106 -5.57 -7.47 -1.88
N HIS A 107 -5.48 -7.06 -0.60
CA HIS A 107 -6.44 -7.43 0.46
C HIS A 107 -7.73 -6.61 0.43
N ALA A 108 -7.67 -5.34 0.00
CA ALA A 108 -8.90 -4.55 -0.18
C ALA A 108 -9.80 -5.17 -1.27
N GLN A 109 -9.21 -5.55 -2.40
CA GLN A 109 -9.92 -6.25 -3.48
C GLN A 109 -10.33 -7.67 -3.08
N LEU A 110 -9.51 -8.38 -2.30
CA LEU A 110 -9.89 -9.68 -1.74
C LEU A 110 -11.21 -9.58 -0.98
N GLY A 111 -11.24 -8.70 0.02
CA GLY A 111 -12.37 -8.56 0.93
C GLY A 111 -13.65 -8.08 0.30
N ILE A 112 -13.56 -7.08 -0.58
CA ILE A 112 -14.76 -6.61 -1.27
C ILE A 112 -15.34 -7.73 -2.14
N GLY A 113 -14.49 -8.50 -2.83
CA GLY A 113 -14.91 -9.69 -3.58
C GLY A 113 -15.59 -10.74 -2.70
N LEU A 114 -15.04 -11.02 -1.51
CA LEU A 114 -15.63 -11.95 -0.55
C LEU A 114 -17.04 -11.49 -0.11
N LEU A 115 -17.22 -10.20 0.20
CA LEU A 115 -18.55 -9.66 0.52
C LEU A 115 -19.52 -9.79 -0.67
N GLY A 116 -19.03 -9.56 -1.90
CA GLY A 116 -19.82 -9.78 -3.12
C GLY A 116 -20.27 -11.23 -3.29
N GLU A 117 -19.38 -12.20 -3.06
CA GLU A 117 -19.70 -13.63 -3.13
C GLU A 117 -20.72 -14.04 -2.06
N ALA A 118 -20.59 -13.53 -0.82
CA ALA A 118 -21.59 -13.74 0.22
C ALA A 118 -22.97 -13.23 -0.23
N CYS A 119 -23.02 -12.02 -0.78
CA CYS A 119 -24.25 -11.45 -1.34
C CYS A 119 -24.81 -12.31 -2.49
N GLN A 120 -23.94 -12.84 -3.36
CA GLN A 120 -24.35 -13.67 -4.49
C GLN A 120 -24.90 -15.04 -4.07
N ILE A 121 -24.31 -15.67 -3.05
CA ILE A 121 -24.83 -16.92 -2.49
C ILE A 121 -26.23 -16.68 -1.91
N ALA A 122 -26.38 -15.63 -1.11
CA ALA A 122 -27.67 -15.30 -0.50
C ALA A 122 -28.74 -14.91 -1.53
N TRP A 123 -28.35 -14.12 -2.54
CA TRP A 123 -29.24 -13.77 -3.64
C TRP A 123 -29.78 -15.00 -4.38
N ASN A 124 -28.93 -16.01 -4.59
CA ASN A 124 -29.34 -17.28 -5.20
C ASN A 124 -30.33 -18.08 -4.33
N GLN A 125 -30.45 -17.77 -3.04
CA GLN A 125 -31.45 -18.33 -2.12
C GLN A 125 -32.69 -17.43 -1.95
N GLY A 126 -32.69 -16.23 -2.55
CA GLY A 126 -33.79 -15.27 -2.47
C GLY A 126 -33.64 -14.20 -1.38
N ASP A 127 -32.48 -14.12 -0.70
CA ASP A 127 -32.19 -13.10 0.30
C ASP A 127 -31.34 -11.96 -0.31
N ASP A 128 -31.75 -10.70 -0.12
CA ASP A 128 -31.09 -9.53 -0.71
C ASP A 128 -30.07 -8.86 0.24
N LEU A 129 -28.86 -9.40 0.26
CA LEU A 129 -27.73 -8.80 0.98
C LEU A 129 -27.09 -7.64 0.20
N PHE A 130 -27.23 -7.61 -1.13
CA PHE A 130 -26.69 -6.54 -1.97
C PHE A 130 -27.36 -5.19 -1.63
N GLY A 131 -28.68 -5.20 -1.44
CA GLY A 131 -29.47 -4.01 -1.12
C GLY A 131 -29.22 -3.41 0.27
N TYR A 132 -28.54 -4.12 1.16
CA TYR A 132 -28.38 -3.70 2.55
C TYR A 132 -27.64 -2.37 2.71
N GLY A 133 -28.14 -1.53 3.62
CA GLY A 133 -27.48 -0.28 3.99
C GLY A 133 -27.37 0.72 2.84
N ASN A 134 -28.38 0.77 1.96
CA ASN A 134 -28.39 1.53 0.71
C ASN A 134 -27.22 1.12 -0.21
N ASN A 135 -27.16 -0.17 -0.55
CA ASN A 135 -26.09 -0.76 -1.36
C ASN A 135 -24.70 -0.55 -0.75
N ARG A 136 -24.52 -0.84 0.55
CA ARG A 136 -23.25 -0.59 1.25
C ARG A 136 -22.09 -1.36 0.61
N VAL A 137 -22.31 -2.58 0.15
CA VAL A 137 -21.27 -3.34 -0.58
C VAL A 137 -20.92 -2.67 -1.92
N LEU A 138 -21.90 -2.11 -2.64
CA LEU A 138 -21.62 -1.31 -3.84
C LEU A 138 -20.75 -0.10 -3.52
N SER A 139 -21.03 0.62 -2.42
CA SER A 139 -20.20 1.76 -2.00
C SER A 139 -18.74 1.36 -1.80
N GLY A 140 -18.50 0.18 -1.21
CA GLY A 140 -17.17 -0.41 -1.04
C GLY A 140 -16.50 -0.81 -2.35
N ALA A 141 -17.28 -1.36 -3.29
CA ALA A 141 -16.81 -1.74 -4.62
C ALA A 141 -16.43 -0.51 -5.46
N GLU A 142 -17.26 0.53 -5.47
CA GLU A 142 -16.98 1.81 -6.14
C GLU A 142 -15.71 2.49 -5.61
N TYR A 143 -15.55 2.53 -4.28
CA TYR A 143 -14.35 3.06 -3.64
C TYR A 143 -13.09 2.29 -4.06
N THR A 144 -13.14 0.96 -3.96
CA THR A 144 -12.00 0.09 -4.26
C THR A 144 -11.64 0.16 -5.74
N ALA A 145 -12.63 0.16 -6.63
CA ALA A 145 -12.45 0.30 -8.06
C ALA A 145 -11.80 1.65 -8.40
N LYS A 146 -12.38 2.76 -7.91
CA LYS A 146 -11.87 4.12 -8.15
C LYS A 146 -10.40 4.25 -7.77
N TYR A 147 -10.03 3.76 -6.58
CA TYR A 147 -8.66 3.86 -6.10
C TYR A 147 -7.66 3.04 -6.94
N ASN A 148 -8.07 1.84 -7.35
CA ASN A 148 -7.26 0.95 -8.19
C ASN A 148 -7.24 1.36 -9.67
N LEU A 149 -8.16 2.22 -10.13
CA LEU A 149 -8.10 2.93 -11.41
C LEU A 149 -7.21 4.19 -11.35
N ILE A 150 -6.39 4.33 -10.30
CA ILE A 150 -5.47 5.47 -10.09
C ILE A 150 -6.19 6.80 -9.90
N GLN A 151 -7.43 6.76 -9.43
CA GLN A 151 -8.15 7.96 -9.01
C GLN A 151 -8.11 8.06 -7.48
N ASP A 152 -8.06 9.28 -6.95
CA ASP A 152 -7.97 9.46 -5.50
C ASP A 152 -9.32 9.28 -4.80
N VAL A 153 -9.24 8.82 -3.56
CA VAL A 153 -10.37 8.53 -2.68
C VAL A 153 -10.17 9.23 -1.33
N PRO A 154 -11.25 9.69 -0.68
CA PRO A 154 -11.18 10.17 0.69
C PRO A 154 -10.80 9.03 1.64
N PHE A 155 -10.22 9.34 2.80
CA PHE A 155 -9.87 8.34 3.80
C PHE A 155 -10.07 8.90 5.20
N SER A 156 -10.72 8.12 6.07
CA SER A 156 -10.85 8.39 7.49
C SER A 156 -9.93 7.45 8.27
N THR A 157 -9.15 8.02 9.17
CA THR A 157 -8.32 7.25 10.10
C THR A 157 -9.20 6.32 10.94
N TYR A 158 -8.75 5.08 11.09
CA TYR A 158 -9.36 4.10 11.98
C TYR A 158 -8.31 3.25 12.65
N ASN A 159 -8.71 2.61 13.74
CA ASN A 159 -7.88 1.67 14.46
C ASN A 159 -8.64 0.38 14.70
N ILE A 160 -7.89 -0.70 14.87
CA ILE A 160 -8.42 -2.00 15.25
C ILE A 160 -7.73 -2.43 16.56
N CYS A 161 -8.14 -3.56 17.15
CA CYS A 161 -7.54 -4.03 18.39
C CYS A 161 -6.04 -4.33 18.28
N GLN A 162 -5.54 -4.58 17.08
CA GLN A 162 -4.13 -4.42 16.77
C GLN A 162 -3.88 -2.93 16.45
N PRO A 163 -3.14 -2.16 17.28
CA PRO A 163 -2.90 -0.75 17.00
C PRO A 163 -2.16 -0.62 15.67
N ALA A 164 -2.88 -0.16 14.65
CA ALA A 164 -2.43 -0.13 13.27
C ALA A 164 -2.34 1.29 12.69
N ASN A 165 -3.07 2.24 13.29
CA ASN A 165 -3.03 3.68 12.97
C ASN A 165 -3.01 3.96 11.46
N HIS A 166 -4.04 3.51 10.73
CA HIS A 166 -4.07 3.76 9.29
C HIS A 166 -4.55 5.19 9.02
N ASP A 167 -3.70 5.99 8.38
CA ASP A 167 -3.99 7.41 8.15
C ASP A 167 -4.27 7.76 6.68
N TRP A 168 -3.96 6.86 5.74
CA TRP A 168 -4.21 7.03 4.31
C TRP A 168 -4.41 5.69 3.59
N PRO A 169 -4.99 5.67 2.37
CA PRO A 169 -5.13 4.43 1.63
C PRO A 169 -3.75 3.94 1.17
N ALA A 170 -3.48 2.65 1.36
CA ALA A 170 -2.18 2.07 1.04
C ALA A 170 -1.89 2.16 -0.46
N ILE A 171 -0.67 2.54 -0.81
CA ILE A 171 -0.18 2.55 -2.19
C ILE A 171 0.27 1.16 -2.67
N ASN A 172 0.53 0.24 -1.75
CA ASN A 172 0.95 -1.12 -2.10
C ASN A 172 -0.17 -1.87 -2.83
N GLY A 173 0.17 -2.48 -3.97
CA GLY A 173 -0.79 -3.13 -4.85
C GLY A 173 -1.66 -2.18 -5.69
N ARG A 174 -1.63 -0.85 -5.46
CA ARG A 174 -2.49 0.10 -6.18
C ARG A 174 -2.23 0.03 -7.68
N GLY A 175 -3.29 -0.15 -8.46
CA GLY A 175 -3.22 -0.23 -9.92
C GLY A 175 -3.08 -1.64 -10.48
N LYS A 176 -3.00 -2.68 -9.64
CA LYS A 176 -3.04 -4.05 -10.11
C LYS A 176 -4.48 -4.45 -10.40
N ILE A 177 -4.77 -4.66 -11.69
CA ILE A 177 -6.13 -4.91 -12.18
C ILE A 177 -6.40 -6.38 -12.49
N HIS A 178 -5.37 -7.24 -12.52
CA HIS A 178 -5.48 -8.61 -13.01
C HIS A 178 -5.59 -9.68 -11.90
N GLU A 179 -5.33 -9.30 -10.63
CA GLU A 179 -5.25 -10.28 -9.55
C GLU A 179 -6.62 -10.79 -9.10
N ARG A 180 -7.65 -9.92 -9.10
CA ARG A 180 -8.96 -10.21 -8.51
C ARG A 180 -10.09 -10.10 -9.56
N PRO A 181 -10.63 -11.23 -10.06
CA PRO A 181 -11.74 -11.29 -11.02
C PRO A 181 -13.11 -11.20 -10.31
N ILE A 182 -13.43 -10.02 -9.80
CA ILE A 182 -14.62 -9.78 -8.94
C ILE A 182 -15.58 -8.75 -9.53
N TRP A 183 -15.20 -8.07 -10.61
CA TRP A 183 -15.87 -6.85 -11.07
C TRP A 183 -17.10 -7.16 -11.91
N GLU A 184 -17.11 -8.27 -12.63
CA GLU A 184 -18.29 -8.71 -13.39
C GLU A 184 -19.45 -9.07 -12.47
N LEU A 185 -19.17 -9.59 -11.27
CA LEU A 185 -20.18 -9.84 -10.26
C LEU A 185 -20.93 -8.55 -9.89
N PHE A 186 -20.17 -7.52 -9.51
CA PHE A 186 -20.74 -6.24 -9.09
C PHE A 186 -21.41 -5.52 -10.25
N TYR A 187 -20.76 -5.45 -11.41
CA TYR A 187 -21.30 -4.79 -12.59
C TYR A 187 -22.64 -5.41 -13.01
N ASN A 188 -22.71 -6.73 -13.14
CA ASN A 188 -23.93 -7.37 -13.61
C ASN A 188 -25.06 -7.33 -12.57
N HIS A 189 -24.74 -7.44 -11.27
CA HIS A 189 -25.76 -7.31 -10.24
C HIS A 189 -26.31 -5.88 -10.15
N TYR A 190 -25.45 -4.89 -9.95
CA TYR A 190 -25.90 -3.54 -9.65
C TYR A 190 -26.25 -2.76 -10.92
N VAL A 191 -25.39 -2.74 -11.94
CA VAL A 191 -25.62 -1.92 -13.13
C VAL A 191 -26.64 -2.57 -14.06
N VAL A 192 -26.42 -3.82 -14.46
CA VAL A 192 -27.26 -4.48 -15.47
C VAL A 192 -28.61 -4.89 -14.90
N ARG A 193 -28.64 -5.50 -13.71
CA ARG A 193 -29.87 -6.03 -13.11
C ARG A 193 -30.65 -5.00 -12.31
N GLN A 194 -29.99 -4.20 -11.47
CA GLN A 194 -30.68 -3.21 -10.63
C GLN A 194 -30.79 -1.81 -11.26
N GLY A 195 -29.99 -1.50 -12.29
CA GLY A 195 -30.00 -0.19 -12.93
C GLY A 195 -29.30 0.89 -12.09
N GLU A 196 -28.43 0.50 -11.17
CA GLU A 196 -27.67 1.41 -10.32
C GLU A 196 -26.57 2.14 -11.11
N ASN A 197 -26.30 3.39 -10.71
CA ASN A 197 -25.20 4.16 -11.28
C ASN A 197 -23.88 3.85 -10.55
N ALA A 198 -23.09 2.94 -11.10
CA ALA A 198 -21.81 2.48 -10.55
C ALA A 198 -20.65 2.68 -11.56
N PRO A 199 -20.23 3.93 -11.79
CA PRO A 199 -19.30 4.26 -12.87
C PRO A 199 -17.91 3.62 -12.69
N PHE A 200 -17.41 3.49 -11.46
CA PHE A 200 -16.06 2.96 -11.24
C PHE A 200 -16.02 1.43 -11.31
N VAL A 201 -17.06 0.75 -10.81
CA VAL A 201 -17.24 -0.69 -11.00
C VAL A 201 -17.41 -1.02 -12.48
N GLN A 202 -18.20 -0.24 -13.22
CA GLN A 202 -18.34 -0.43 -14.67
C GLN A 202 -17.00 -0.25 -15.37
N GLN A 203 -16.29 0.86 -15.12
CA GLN A 203 -14.98 1.13 -15.73
C GLN A 203 -13.97 0.03 -15.40
N MET A 204 -13.94 -0.45 -14.16
CA MET A 204 -13.03 -1.53 -13.76
C MET A 204 -13.40 -2.84 -14.46
N ALA A 205 -14.68 -3.20 -14.54
CA ALA A 205 -15.11 -4.40 -15.27
C ALA A 205 -14.69 -4.33 -16.75
N GLU A 206 -14.81 -3.17 -17.39
CA GLU A 206 -14.36 -2.97 -18.77
C GLU A 206 -12.83 -3.06 -18.92
N VAL A 207 -12.05 -2.54 -17.97
CA VAL A 207 -10.59 -2.64 -17.97
C VAL A 207 -10.13 -4.09 -17.75
N VAL A 208 -10.81 -4.87 -16.91
CA VAL A 208 -10.36 -6.23 -16.57
C VAL A 208 -10.84 -7.30 -17.55
N ARG A 209 -11.91 -7.05 -18.31
CA ARG A 209 -12.49 -8.02 -19.26
C ARG A 209 -11.49 -8.55 -20.30
N PRO A 210 -11.52 -9.87 -20.61
CA PRO A 210 -12.29 -10.91 -19.91
C PRO A 210 -11.66 -11.28 -18.57
N GLU A 211 -12.48 -11.49 -17.54
CA GLU A 211 -11.98 -11.91 -16.22
C GLU A 211 -11.44 -13.36 -16.22
N GLY A 212 -10.24 -13.53 -15.65
CA GLY A 212 -9.59 -14.82 -15.49
C GLY A 212 -10.03 -15.60 -14.25
N GLY A 213 -9.38 -16.74 -13.98
CA GLY A 213 -9.58 -17.51 -12.76
C GLY A 213 -8.87 -16.92 -11.54
N SER A 214 -9.33 -17.29 -10.34
CA SER A 214 -8.72 -16.91 -9.06
C SER A 214 -8.57 -18.14 -8.16
N LYS A 215 -7.67 -18.05 -7.17
CA LYS A 215 -7.57 -19.03 -6.07
C LYS A 215 -8.49 -18.69 -4.90
N ASP A 216 -8.77 -17.41 -4.70
CA ASP A 216 -9.48 -16.90 -3.52
C ASP A 216 -10.95 -16.55 -3.81
N HIS A 217 -11.31 -16.41 -5.08
CA HIS A 217 -12.67 -16.13 -5.55
C HIS A 217 -13.06 -17.17 -6.61
N LEU A 218 -14.36 -17.32 -6.87
CA LEU A 218 -14.87 -18.18 -7.95
C LEU A 218 -14.19 -17.88 -9.29
N GLY A 219 -14.01 -16.58 -9.57
CA GLY A 219 -13.42 -16.06 -10.80
C GLY A 219 -14.22 -16.37 -12.06
N TYR A 220 -13.59 -16.15 -13.21
CA TYR A 220 -14.20 -16.24 -14.54
C TYR A 220 -15.50 -15.44 -14.65
N GLY A 221 -15.56 -14.25 -14.03
CA GLY A 221 -16.80 -13.50 -13.89
C GLY A 221 -17.49 -13.14 -15.21
N THR A 222 -16.72 -12.93 -16.28
CA THR A 222 -17.27 -12.71 -17.63
C THR A 222 -18.05 -13.94 -18.13
N LEU A 223 -17.68 -15.15 -17.71
CA LEU A 223 -18.42 -16.38 -18.00
C LEU A 223 -19.59 -16.61 -17.03
N THR A 224 -19.41 -16.32 -15.75
CA THR A 224 -20.32 -16.75 -14.67
C THR A 224 -21.40 -15.73 -14.29
N TYR A 225 -21.16 -14.44 -14.52
CA TYR A 225 -22.07 -13.36 -14.08
C TYR A 225 -22.69 -12.54 -15.21
N THR A 226 -22.17 -12.59 -16.43
CA THR A 226 -22.67 -11.80 -17.56
C THR A 226 -24.14 -12.08 -17.86
N LEU A 227 -25.00 -11.07 -17.69
CA LEU A 227 -26.44 -11.17 -17.96
C LEU A 227 -26.81 -10.74 -19.39
N THR A 228 -26.00 -9.87 -19.98
CA THR A 228 -26.16 -9.38 -21.36
C THR A 228 -24.82 -9.45 -22.07
N PRO A 229 -24.75 -9.96 -23.32
CA PRO A 229 -23.50 -10.01 -24.06
C PRO A 229 -22.79 -8.64 -24.09
N SER A 230 -21.53 -8.60 -23.65
CA SER A 230 -20.70 -7.41 -23.70
C SER A 230 -19.97 -7.31 -25.05
N ALA A 231 -19.73 -6.08 -25.52
CA ALA A 231 -18.87 -5.86 -26.69
C ALA A 231 -17.40 -6.13 -26.32
N TYR A 232 -16.64 -6.70 -27.27
CA TYR A 232 -15.20 -6.89 -27.12
C TYR A 232 -14.45 -6.36 -28.36
N PRO A 233 -13.42 -5.50 -28.19
CA PRO A 233 -12.97 -4.91 -26.92
C PRO A 233 -14.05 -3.98 -26.30
N PRO A 234 -14.11 -3.85 -24.96
CA PRO A 234 -15.14 -3.07 -24.29
C PRO A 234 -14.97 -1.56 -24.45
N ASN A 235 -13.72 -1.11 -24.61
CA ASN A 235 -13.36 0.28 -24.83
C ASN A 235 -12.68 0.48 -26.19
N PRO A 236 -12.76 1.67 -26.79
CA PRO A 236 -11.90 2.04 -27.92
C PRO A 236 -10.43 2.10 -27.49
N ILE A 237 -9.52 2.34 -28.43
CA ILE A 237 -8.10 2.58 -28.11
C ILE A 237 -7.99 3.70 -27.07
N ALA A 238 -7.19 3.45 -26.03
CA ALA A 238 -7.02 4.37 -24.90
C ALA A 238 -6.49 5.74 -25.34
N GLY A 239 -6.90 6.78 -24.60
CA GLY A 239 -6.41 8.13 -24.77
C GLY A 239 -4.91 8.29 -24.48
N ILE A 240 -4.44 9.54 -24.57
CA ILE A 240 -3.01 9.88 -24.49
C ILE A 240 -2.62 10.12 -23.03
N PRO A 241 -1.53 9.49 -22.51
CA PRO A 241 -0.94 9.87 -21.23
C PRO A 241 -0.45 11.32 -21.23
N LEU A 242 -0.65 12.04 -20.12
CA LEU A 242 -0.32 13.45 -20.01
C LEU A 242 0.79 13.71 -18.98
N GLY A 243 1.45 14.86 -19.08
CA GLY A 243 2.37 15.34 -18.04
C GLY A 243 3.53 14.39 -17.71
N LEU A 244 4.04 13.66 -18.69
CA LEU A 244 5.19 12.76 -18.50
C LEU A 244 6.42 13.55 -18.03
N THR A 245 6.97 13.15 -16.89
CA THR A 245 8.22 13.68 -16.33
C THR A 245 9.23 12.57 -16.12
N ALA A 246 10.49 12.86 -16.39
CA ALA A 246 11.63 11.99 -16.13
C ALA A 246 12.51 12.57 -15.02
N ALA A 247 12.60 11.88 -13.89
CA ALA A 247 13.44 12.25 -12.77
C ALA A 247 14.70 11.37 -12.73
N ALA A 248 15.86 11.99 -12.92
CA ALA A 248 17.13 11.29 -12.74
C ALA A 248 17.30 10.84 -11.28
N GLY A 249 17.91 9.67 -11.10
CA GLY A 249 18.34 9.14 -9.82
C GLY A 249 19.76 8.57 -9.90
N ILE A 250 20.13 7.74 -8.94
CA ILE A 250 21.41 7.04 -8.94
C ILE A 250 21.31 5.81 -9.83
N GLY A 251 22.01 5.81 -10.97
CA GLY A 251 21.98 4.67 -11.90
C GLY A 251 20.59 4.34 -12.45
N GLN A 252 19.63 5.26 -12.38
CA GLN A 252 18.26 5.04 -12.82
C GLN A 252 17.56 6.33 -13.26
N VAL A 253 16.48 6.21 -14.02
CA VAL A 253 15.51 7.28 -14.28
C VAL A 253 14.13 6.84 -13.84
N THR A 254 13.47 7.60 -12.95
CA THR A 254 12.07 7.36 -12.59
C THR A 254 11.16 8.21 -13.48
N LEU A 255 10.23 7.55 -14.16
CA LEU A 255 9.19 8.17 -14.96
C LEU A 255 7.89 8.21 -14.17
N THR A 256 7.20 9.35 -14.25
CA THR A 256 5.83 9.51 -13.72
C THR A 256 5.00 10.29 -14.74
N TRP A 257 3.73 9.93 -14.88
CA TRP A 257 2.79 10.61 -15.77
C TRP A 257 1.38 10.63 -15.18
N GLN A 258 0.47 11.30 -15.86
CA GLN A 258 -0.97 11.20 -15.61
C GLN A 258 -1.57 10.17 -16.58
N PRO A 259 -2.46 9.28 -16.11
CA PRO A 259 -3.15 8.34 -17.00
C PRO A 259 -4.01 9.11 -18.03
N PRO A 260 -4.43 8.45 -19.11
CA PRO A 260 -5.46 9.00 -20.00
C PRO A 260 -6.71 9.42 -19.21
N THR A 261 -7.37 10.50 -19.64
CA THR A 261 -8.55 11.05 -18.93
C THR A 261 -9.76 10.11 -18.96
N ASP A 262 -9.75 9.11 -19.85
CA ASP A 262 -10.76 8.07 -19.93
C ASP A 262 -10.52 6.90 -18.96
N PHE A 263 -9.35 6.85 -18.29
CA PHE A 263 -8.91 5.77 -17.40
C PHE A 263 -9.12 4.35 -17.95
N SER A 264 -9.02 4.20 -19.28
CA SER A 264 -9.27 2.92 -19.99
C SER A 264 -8.01 2.09 -20.22
N ALA A 265 -6.88 2.49 -19.63
CA ALA A 265 -5.60 1.80 -19.79
C ALA A 265 -5.56 0.50 -18.96
N ASN A 266 -4.96 -0.54 -19.53
CA ASN A 266 -4.55 -1.77 -18.83
C ASN A 266 -3.06 -1.75 -18.46
N GLY A 267 -2.30 -0.89 -19.13
CA GLY A 267 -0.89 -0.65 -18.87
C GLY A 267 -0.31 0.28 -19.93
N TYR A 268 1.00 0.20 -20.18
CA TYR A 268 1.72 1.19 -20.97
C TYR A 268 2.86 0.59 -21.80
N VAL A 269 3.16 1.24 -22.93
CA VAL A 269 4.41 1.09 -23.69
C VAL A 269 5.32 2.26 -23.35
N ILE A 270 6.55 1.96 -22.93
CA ILE A 270 7.55 2.96 -22.59
C ILE A 270 8.64 2.94 -23.66
N GLN A 271 8.92 4.12 -24.21
CA GLN A 271 10.02 4.30 -25.14
C GLN A 271 11.05 5.29 -24.61
N ARG A 272 12.30 5.06 -24.99
CA ARG A 272 13.47 5.86 -24.63
C ARG A 272 14.24 6.27 -25.87
N SER A 273 14.81 7.47 -25.84
CA SER A 273 15.78 7.95 -26.81
C SER A 273 16.93 8.67 -26.10
N THR A 274 18.06 8.81 -26.78
CA THR A 274 19.16 9.70 -26.38
C THR A 274 19.19 10.99 -27.20
N GLY A 275 18.29 11.12 -28.18
CA GLY A 275 17.95 12.36 -28.88
C GLY A 275 16.63 12.93 -28.35
N SER A 276 16.42 14.23 -28.52
CA SER A 276 15.25 14.94 -27.96
C SER A 276 13.95 14.76 -28.76
N SER A 277 14.01 14.24 -29.99
CA SER A 277 12.81 14.15 -30.85
C SER A 277 12.77 12.95 -31.81
N GLU A 278 13.84 12.17 -31.94
CA GLU A 278 13.96 11.07 -32.91
C GLU A 278 14.51 9.79 -32.23
N ASP A 279 14.48 8.65 -32.93
CA ASP A 279 15.11 7.38 -32.53
C ASP A 279 14.62 6.74 -31.21
N PHE A 280 13.34 6.87 -30.90
CA PHE A 280 12.74 6.19 -29.75
C PHE A 280 12.66 4.67 -29.95
N SER A 281 13.21 3.91 -28.99
CA SER A 281 13.06 2.45 -28.91
C SER A 281 12.21 2.06 -27.72
N THR A 282 11.40 1.00 -27.86
CA THR A 282 10.65 0.42 -26.75
C THR A 282 11.59 -0.25 -25.77
N ILE A 283 11.49 0.12 -24.50
CA ILE A 283 12.25 -0.48 -23.40
C ILE A 283 11.36 -1.34 -22.49
N GLU A 284 10.05 -1.10 -22.48
CA GLU A 284 9.12 -1.88 -21.66
C GLU A 284 7.70 -1.85 -22.25
N THR A 285 6.94 -2.92 -22.03
CA THR A 285 5.50 -3.00 -22.29
C THR A 285 4.81 -3.89 -21.26
N TYR A 286 3.84 -3.35 -20.55
CA TYR A 286 2.99 -4.10 -19.62
C TYR A 286 1.51 -3.74 -19.81
N ASN A 287 0.61 -4.66 -19.46
CA ASN A 287 -0.82 -4.57 -19.72
C ASN A 287 -1.71 -5.16 -18.61
N LEU A 288 -1.18 -5.29 -17.40
CA LEU A 288 -1.91 -5.81 -16.23
C LEU A 288 -1.78 -4.90 -15.00
N TYR A 289 -1.24 -3.70 -15.20
CA TYR A 289 -0.89 -2.75 -14.15
C TYR A 289 -1.07 -1.33 -14.67
N VAL A 290 -1.92 -0.54 -14.02
CA VAL A 290 -2.34 0.78 -14.52
C VAL A 290 -1.62 1.96 -13.84
N ASN A 291 -0.73 1.68 -12.89
CA ASN A 291 0.03 2.71 -12.18
C ASN A 291 0.93 3.49 -13.15
N PRO A 292 0.82 4.83 -13.22
CA PRO A 292 1.52 5.66 -14.19
C PRO A 292 2.95 6.00 -13.73
N LYS A 293 3.72 4.97 -13.40
CA LYS A 293 5.10 5.06 -12.93
C LYS A 293 5.93 3.92 -13.50
N TYR A 294 7.16 4.24 -13.90
CA TYR A 294 8.16 3.26 -14.33
C TYR A 294 9.54 3.68 -13.85
N VAL A 295 10.44 2.72 -13.61
CA VAL A 295 11.85 3.01 -13.27
C VAL A 295 12.74 2.30 -14.29
N ASP A 296 13.45 3.09 -15.07
CA ASP A 296 14.46 2.61 -16.01
C ASP A 296 15.79 2.41 -15.27
N HIS A 297 16.18 1.15 -15.07
CA HIS A 297 17.44 0.76 -14.45
C HIS A 297 18.56 0.50 -15.47
N ASP A 298 18.25 0.45 -16.77
CA ASP A 298 19.19 0.11 -17.84
C ASP A 298 19.82 1.37 -18.45
N VAL A 299 20.33 2.25 -17.58
CA VAL A 299 20.87 3.57 -17.95
C VAL A 299 22.30 3.75 -17.50
N SER A 300 23.08 4.44 -18.32
CA SER A 300 24.44 4.89 -17.98
C SER A 300 24.42 6.27 -17.31
N ASN A 301 25.16 6.40 -16.20
CA ASN A 301 25.37 7.67 -15.51
C ASN A 301 26.05 8.71 -16.41
N GLY A 302 25.63 9.97 -16.30
CA GLY A 302 26.12 11.10 -17.11
C GLY A 302 25.54 11.16 -18.52
N ARG A 303 24.83 10.12 -18.99
CA ARG A 303 24.15 10.13 -20.29
C ARG A 303 22.74 10.71 -20.16
N THR A 304 22.36 11.57 -21.09
CA THR A 304 21.02 12.19 -21.13
C THR A 304 20.04 11.32 -21.90
N TYR A 305 18.84 11.16 -21.33
CA TYR A 305 17.74 10.40 -21.91
C TYR A 305 16.45 11.22 -22.00
N TYR A 306 15.61 10.82 -22.93
CA TYR A 306 14.26 11.34 -23.17
C TYR A 306 13.30 10.16 -23.29
N TYR A 307 12.06 10.35 -22.86
CA TYR A 307 11.06 9.30 -22.81
C TYR A 307 9.74 9.75 -23.42
N ARG A 308 8.96 8.77 -23.90
CA ARG A 308 7.54 8.94 -24.22
C ARG A 308 6.79 7.68 -23.85
N VAL A 309 5.52 7.82 -23.48
CA VAL A 309 4.69 6.72 -22.99
C VAL A 309 3.37 6.70 -23.75
N ALA A 310 2.91 5.51 -24.14
CA ALA A 310 1.57 5.31 -24.70
C ALA A 310 0.79 4.37 -23.78
N ALA A 311 -0.51 4.62 -23.61
CA ALA A 311 -1.39 3.68 -22.91
C ALA A 311 -1.70 2.47 -23.81
N VAL A 312 -1.92 1.32 -23.19
CA VAL A 312 -2.33 0.07 -23.84
C VAL A 312 -3.62 -0.41 -23.21
N ASN A 313 -4.57 -0.84 -24.02
CA ASN A 313 -5.75 -1.58 -23.57
C ASN A 313 -6.09 -2.70 -24.55
N GLN A 314 -7.26 -3.34 -24.40
CA GLN A 314 -7.66 -4.47 -25.25
C GLN A 314 -7.86 -4.11 -26.73
N ALA A 315 -8.04 -2.83 -27.06
CA ALA A 315 -8.14 -2.34 -28.43
C ALA A 315 -6.76 -2.05 -29.07
N GLY A 316 -5.68 -2.04 -28.28
CA GLY A 316 -4.31 -1.87 -28.73
C GLY A 316 -3.57 -0.73 -28.04
N THR A 317 -2.48 -0.28 -28.67
CA THR A 317 -1.64 0.82 -28.17
C THR A 317 -2.15 2.17 -28.68
N GLY A 318 -2.37 3.11 -27.76
CA GLY A 318 -2.75 4.49 -28.06
C GLY A 318 -1.61 5.35 -28.60
N ALA A 319 -1.87 6.64 -28.77
CA ALA A 319 -0.83 7.58 -29.16
C ALA A 319 0.15 7.85 -28.00
N TYR A 320 1.40 8.13 -28.34
CA TYR A 320 2.42 8.50 -27.37
C TYR A 320 2.18 9.90 -26.79
N SER A 321 2.52 10.05 -25.52
CA SER A 321 2.59 11.33 -24.82
C SER A 321 3.55 12.31 -25.51
N ALA A 322 3.48 13.58 -25.10
CA ALA A 322 4.60 14.49 -25.30
C ALA A 322 5.90 13.88 -24.75
N VAL A 323 7.02 14.21 -25.38
CA VAL A 323 8.35 13.80 -24.90
C VAL A 323 8.61 14.42 -23.53
N SER A 324 9.19 13.65 -22.62
CA SER A 324 9.55 14.09 -21.27
C SER A 324 10.59 15.22 -21.30
N ASN A 325 10.79 15.87 -20.14
CA ASN A 325 12.04 16.58 -19.90
C ASN A 325 13.26 15.64 -20.01
N SER A 326 14.45 16.20 -20.21
CA SER A 326 15.69 15.44 -20.20
C SER A 326 16.04 14.94 -18.79
N ALA A 327 16.59 13.75 -18.67
CA ALA A 327 17.11 13.20 -17.42
C ALA A 327 18.51 12.60 -17.61
N SER A 328 19.43 12.92 -16.69
CA SER A 328 20.81 12.40 -16.68
C SER A 328 21.11 11.74 -15.33
N PRO A 329 21.05 10.40 -15.23
CA PRO A 329 21.40 9.67 -14.01
C PRO A 329 22.81 9.98 -13.52
N MET A 330 23.05 9.84 -12.22
CA MET A 330 24.34 10.13 -11.61
C MET A 330 24.91 8.92 -10.87
N ALA A 331 26.23 8.78 -10.91
CA ALA A 331 26.92 7.91 -9.96
C ALA A 331 26.99 8.62 -8.60
N THR A 332 27.11 7.85 -7.53
CA THR A 332 27.43 8.44 -6.22
C THR A 332 28.90 8.81 -6.12
N GLY A 333 29.18 9.77 -5.25
CA GLY A 333 30.52 10.18 -4.84
C GLY A 333 30.57 10.41 -3.32
N GLY A 334 31.55 11.22 -2.89
CA GLY A 334 31.71 11.59 -1.49
C GLY A 334 30.52 12.41 -0.95
N LEU A 335 30.32 12.34 0.37
CA LEU A 335 29.32 13.15 1.05
C LEU A 335 29.60 14.66 0.86
N PRO A 336 28.55 15.51 0.87
CA PRO A 336 28.74 16.96 0.95
C PRO A 336 29.58 17.32 2.19
N SER A 337 30.38 18.38 2.11
CA SER A 337 31.37 18.72 3.16
C SER A 337 30.77 18.99 4.55
N THR A 338 29.49 19.38 4.62
CA THR A 338 28.77 19.58 5.88
C THR A 338 28.25 18.28 6.50
N TRP A 339 28.20 17.20 5.73
CA TRP A 339 27.72 15.89 6.14
C TRP A 339 28.87 14.92 6.39
N ARG A 340 28.68 14.03 7.35
CA ARG A 340 29.62 12.95 7.67
C ARG A 340 28.90 11.69 8.10
N LYS A 341 29.51 10.54 7.83
CA LYS A 341 29.07 9.24 8.33
C LYS A 341 29.78 8.94 9.64
N ILE A 342 29.02 8.49 10.63
CA ILE A 342 29.48 8.10 11.95
C ILE A 342 28.82 6.77 12.30
N ASP A 343 29.60 5.82 12.79
CA ASP A 343 29.06 4.60 13.35
C ASP A 343 28.95 4.81 14.87
N ILE A 344 27.73 4.67 15.39
CA ILE A 344 27.42 4.82 16.80
C ILE A 344 27.39 3.44 17.44
N GLY A 345 27.98 3.31 18.62
CA GLY A 345 28.06 2.05 19.36
C GLY A 345 29.27 1.21 18.95
N SER A 346 29.10 -0.11 18.93
CA SER A 346 30.17 -1.10 18.74
C SER A 346 30.11 -1.76 17.36
N HIS A 347 30.20 -0.96 16.30
CA HIS A 347 30.45 -1.42 14.91
C HIS A 347 31.18 -0.31 14.13
N ASN A 348 31.79 -0.64 13.00
CA ASN A 348 32.57 0.30 12.19
C ASN A 348 32.49 0.01 10.68
N GLU A 349 31.43 -0.65 10.23
CA GLU A 349 31.28 -1.18 8.87
C GLU A 349 30.39 -0.29 7.99
N GLY A 350 29.78 0.76 8.55
CA GLY A 350 28.84 1.62 7.85
C GLY A 350 29.46 2.38 6.67
N GLY A 351 28.71 2.45 5.57
CA GLY A 351 29.04 3.20 4.36
C GLY A 351 28.04 4.31 4.10
N ALA A 352 28.50 5.38 3.43
CA ALA A 352 27.61 6.41 2.93
C ALA A 352 28.18 7.06 1.68
N SER A 353 27.31 7.34 0.71
CA SER A 353 27.66 8.06 -0.51
C SER A 353 26.52 9.00 -0.93
N TYR A 354 26.84 9.96 -1.79
CA TYR A 354 25.90 11.02 -2.16
C TYR A 354 25.94 11.32 -3.66
N ALA A 355 24.81 11.74 -4.21
CA ALA A 355 24.71 12.35 -5.54
C ALA A 355 23.78 13.56 -5.49
N SER A 356 24.16 14.64 -6.20
CA SER A 356 23.34 15.85 -6.34
C SER A 356 22.21 15.67 -7.37
N VAL A 357 21.41 14.63 -7.18
CA VAL A 357 20.28 14.22 -8.01
C VAL A 357 19.07 13.98 -7.10
N GLY A 358 17.84 13.93 -7.64
CA GLY A 358 16.65 13.60 -6.84
C GLY A 358 16.40 14.52 -5.63
N GLY A 359 16.79 15.80 -5.71
CA GLY A 359 16.70 16.73 -4.57
C GLY A 359 17.75 16.49 -3.46
N GLY A 360 18.84 15.80 -3.78
CA GLY A 360 19.89 15.39 -2.85
C GLY A 360 19.68 13.95 -2.40
N THR A 361 20.36 13.01 -3.06
CA THR A 361 20.22 11.57 -2.80
C THR A 361 21.41 11.04 -2.01
N PHE A 362 21.11 10.39 -0.88
CA PHE A 362 22.06 9.68 -0.04
C PHE A 362 21.82 8.18 -0.16
N VAL A 363 22.90 7.41 -0.30
CA VAL A 363 22.89 5.96 -0.12
C VAL A 363 23.59 5.67 1.18
N VAL A 364 22.90 5.01 2.11
CA VAL A 364 23.43 4.67 3.42
C VAL A 364 23.41 3.15 3.57
N ASP A 365 24.61 2.59 3.64
CA ASP A 365 24.89 1.19 3.88
C ASP A 365 25.09 1.01 5.38
N GLY A 366 24.01 0.66 6.06
CA GLY A 366 23.94 0.68 7.51
C GLY A 366 24.08 -0.69 8.14
N TYR A 367 24.79 -0.68 9.27
CA TYR A 367 24.94 -1.79 10.19
C TYR A 367 24.38 -1.43 11.56
N GLY A 368 24.29 -2.46 12.39
CA GLY A 368 24.17 -2.32 13.82
C GLY A 368 22.96 -3.01 14.41
N THR A 369 23.02 -3.29 15.70
CA THR A 369 22.13 -4.23 16.38
C THR A 369 20.98 -3.58 17.14
N SER A 370 21.01 -2.28 17.38
CA SER A 370 20.06 -1.62 18.28
C SER A 370 19.77 -0.19 17.85
N LEU A 371 18.49 0.15 17.80
CA LEU A 371 18.01 1.54 17.80
C LEU A 371 16.78 1.57 18.72
N GLU A 372 17.04 1.28 19.99
CA GLU A 372 16.10 1.13 21.09
C GLU A 372 16.85 0.98 22.43
N GLY A 373 16.10 0.86 23.53
CA GLY A 373 16.68 0.65 24.85
C GLY A 373 17.55 1.83 25.30
N VAL A 374 18.62 1.54 26.06
CA VAL A 374 19.49 2.57 26.65
C VAL A 374 20.66 2.99 25.75
N SER A 375 20.96 2.24 24.68
CA SER A 375 22.16 2.45 23.86
C SER A 375 21.91 2.07 22.39
N ASP A 376 22.35 2.94 21.48
CA ASP A 376 22.24 2.76 20.03
C ASP A 376 23.47 2.03 19.47
N ASN A 377 23.24 1.25 18.43
CA ASN A 377 24.25 0.61 17.61
C ASN A 377 23.77 0.72 16.15
N VAL A 378 24.19 1.79 15.46
CA VAL A 378 23.65 2.22 14.15
C VAL A 378 24.68 2.93 13.28
N THR A 379 24.47 2.93 11.96
CA THR A 379 25.14 3.86 11.05
C THR A 379 24.33 5.16 10.95
N PHE A 380 24.98 6.29 11.17
CA PHE A 380 24.36 7.62 11.19
C PHE A 380 25.09 8.58 10.23
N VAL A 381 24.36 9.15 9.27
CA VAL A 381 24.87 10.14 8.32
C VAL A 381 24.27 11.49 8.68
N CYS A 382 25.10 12.44 9.10
CA CYS A 382 24.61 13.63 9.78
C CYS A 382 25.44 14.89 9.53
N GLN A 383 24.85 16.02 9.89
CA GLN A 383 25.51 17.31 10.01
C GLN A 383 25.23 17.91 11.40
N SER A 384 26.08 18.82 11.85
CA SER A 384 25.86 19.60 13.07
C SER A 384 25.04 20.85 12.78
N VAL A 385 24.04 21.13 13.60
CA VAL A 385 23.16 22.31 13.49
C VAL A 385 23.00 23.02 14.83
N ILE A 386 22.50 24.25 14.80
CA ILE A 386 22.28 25.07 16.00
C ILE A 386 20.84 25.60 16.05
N GLY A 387 20.17 25.50 17.19
CA GLY A 387 18.83 26.04 17.42
C GLY A 387 17.73 25.28 16.68
N ASP A 388 16.64 25.95 16.35
CA ASP A 388 15.46 25.30 15.77
C ASP A 388 15.69 24.92 14.32
N ASN A 389 15.57 23.61 14.03
CA ASN A 389 15.72 23.06 12.69
C ASN A 389 14.68 21.98 12.40
N THR A 390 14.36 21.83 11.12
CA THR A 390 13.54 20.76 10.57
C THR A 390 14.35 19.96 9.55
N ILE A 391 14.33 18.64 9.66
CA ILE A 391 14.75 17.73 8.59
C ILE A 391 13.52 17.15 7.91
N THR A 392 13.53 17.09 6.58
CA THR A 392 12.53 16.39 5.77
C THR A 392 13.26 15.55 4.74
N GLY A 393 12.79 14.34 4.51
CA GLY A 393 13.38 13.43 3.54
C GLY A 393 12.42 12.35 3.10
N ARG A 394 12.67 11.75 1.94
CA ARG A 394 11.93 10.59 1.45
C ARG A 394 12.81 9.36 1.43
N ILE A 395 12.32 8.29 2.04
CA ILE A 395 12.89 6.96 1.87
C ILE A 395 12.35 6.44 0.53
N ASN A 396 13.22 6.28 -0.44
CA ASN A 396 12.83 5.90 -1.80
C ASN A 396 13.00 4.39 -2.04
N TYR A 397 14.03 3.78 -1.46
CA TYR A 397 14.33 2.37 -1.62
C TYR A 397 15.04 1.82 -0.39
N ILE A 398 14.78 0.54 -0.09
CA ILE A 398 15.46 -0.22 0.96
C ILE A 398 15.77 -1.63 0.43
N SER A 399 16.94 -2.15 0.76
CA SER A 399 17.28 -3.58 0.63
C SER A 399 18.00 -4.11 1.86
N GLY A 400 17.98 -5.42 2.04
CA GLY A 400 18.59 -6.11 3.19
C GLY A 400 17.54 -6.62 4.17
N LYS A 401 17.92 -6.75 5.44
CA LYS A 401 17.10 -7.28 6.53
C LYS A 401 16.00 -6.32 7.00
N LEU A 402 16.22 -5.01 6.80
CA LEU A 402 15.38 -3.88 7.25
C LEU A 402 14.92 -4.01 8.72
N TRP A 403 15.76 -3.55 9.66
CA TRP A 403 15.37 -3.43 11.07
C TRP A 403 14.71 -2.08 11.34
N LYS A 404 15.49 -0.97 11.30
CA LYS A 404 14.97 0.40 11.44
C LYS A 404 15.81 1.36 10.59
N THR A 405 15.16 2.18 9.77
CA THR A 405 15.83 3.20 8.95
C THR A 405 14.98 4.46 8.90
N GLY A 406 15.60 5.65 8.86
CA GLY A 406 14.82 6.89 8.81
C GLY A 406 15.60 8.13 9.17
N LEU A 407 14.92 9.07 9.83
CA LEU A 407 15.48 10.35 10.25
C LEU A 407 15.82 10.31 11.75
N MET A 408 16.87 11.02 12.14
CA MET A 408 17.32 11.11 13.52
C MET A 408 17.84 12.51 13.86
N ILE A 409 17.45 13.00 15.04
CA ILE A 409 18.07 14.10 15.76
C ILE A 409 18.66 13.54 17.05
N ARG A 410 19.91 13.88 17.37
CA ARG A 410 20.58 13.45 18.61
C ARG A 410 21.48 14.53 19.16
N GLU A 411 21.56 14.62 20.49
CA GLU A 411 22.31 15.68 21.17
C GLU A 411 23.83 15.56 20.94
N SER A 412 24.36 14.36 21.21
CA SER A 412 25.80 14.05 21.12
C SER A 412 26.01 12.79 20.28
N LEU A 413 27.26 12.39 20.05
CA LEU A 413 27.62 11.17 19.31
C LEU A 413 27.79 9.94 20.22
N GLU A 414 27.50 10.06 21.51
CA GLU A 414 27.57 8.94 22.46
C GLU A 414 26.37 8.00 22.31
N ALA A 415 26.58 6.69 22.38
CA ALA A 415 25.54 5.70 22.08
C ALA A 415 24.26 5.83 22.95
N ASP A 416 24.37 6.45 24.12
CA ASP A 416 23.30 6.64 25.09
C ASP A 416 22.62 8.02 25.04
N ALA A 417 22.96 8.87 24.06
CA ALA A 417 22.52 10.27 23.98
C ALA A 417 20.99 10.47 23.90
N GLN A 418 20.51 11.62 24.38
CA GLN A 418 19.18 12.11 24.03
C GLN A 418 18.97 12.09 22.52
N THR A 419 17.83 11.57 22.07
CA THR A 419 17.57 11.32 20.65
C THR A 419 16.08 11.40 20.34
N VAL A 420 15.77 11.74 19.10
CA VAL A 420 14.44 11.66 18.48
C VAL A 420 14.61 11.05 17.10
N THR A 421 13.82 10.04 16.79
CA THR A 421 13.84 9.37 15.49
C THR A 421 12.44 9.27 14.92
N LEU A 422 12.36 9.18 13.60
CA LEU A 422 11.20 8.65 12.90
C LEU A 422 11.73 7.60 11.91
N THR A 423 11.37 6.35 12.17
CA THR A 423 11.94 5.19 11.48
C THR A 423 10.87 4.32 10.84
N LEU A 424 11.23 3.66 9.75
CA LEU A 424 10.50 2.61 9.08
C LEU A 424 11.23 1.27 9.28
N GLY A 425 10.47 0.20 9.55
CA GLY A 425 11.00 -1.16 9.55
C GLY A 425 10.16 -2.13 10.37
N GLU A 426 10.83 -2.93 11.19
CA GLU A 426 10.25 -3.98 12.06
C GLU A 426 9.47 -5.06 11.28
N VAL A 427 8.35 -5.55 11.83
CA VAL A 427 7.58 -6.67 11.28
C VAL A 427 6.98 -6.30 9.93
N GLY A 428 7.35 -7.05 8.90
CA GLY A 428 6.82 -6.85 7.55
C GLY A 428 7.25 -5.54 6.89
N TRP A 429 8.30 -4.88 7.41
CA TRP A 429 8.99 -3.77 6.74
C TRP A 429 8.16 -2.50 6.54
N ARG A 430 7.14 -2.29 7.37
CA ARG A 430 6.07 -1.32 7.10
C ARG A 430 5.67 -0.45 8.29
N PHE A 431 6.32 -0.59 9.45
CA PHE A 431 5.94 0.15 10.64
C PHE A 431 6.72 1.45 10.72
N ALA A 432 6.02 2.58 10.64
CA ALA A 432 6.55 3.86 11.04
C ALA A 432 6.50 4.01 12.57
N ARG A 433 7.58 4.48 13.18
CA ARG A 433 7.67 4.66 14.62
C ARG A 433 8.52 5.87 14.98
N MET A 434 7.99 6.67 15.89
CA MET A 434 8.79 7.64 16.63
C MET A 434 9.52 6.94 17.77
N GLY A 435 10.84 7.08 17.86
CA GLY A 435 11.64 6.68 19.02
C GLY A 435 12.25 7.90 19.69
N TYR A 436 12.30 7.94 21.02
CA TYR A 436 12.92 9.07 21.73
C TYR A 436 13.53 8.70 23.09
N ARG A 437 14.65 9.34 23.43
CA ARG A 437 15.24 9.34 24.79
C ARG A 437 15.25 10.77 25.32
N THR A 438 14.62 10.97 26.48
CA THR A 438 14.50 12.29 27.12
C THR A 438 15.74 12.71 27.90
N SER A 439 16.62 11.78 28.24
CA SER A 439 17.90 12.04 28.94
C SER A 439 18.94 11.00 28.53
N THR A 440 20.22 11.28 28.77
CA THR A 440 21.30 10.33 28.49
C THR A 440 21.15 9.05 29.33
N GLY A 441 21.30 7.88 28.70
CA GLY A 441 21.30 6.58 29.38
C GLY A 441 19.93 6.03 29.78
N VAL A 442 18.82 6.73 29.50
CA VAL A 442 17.47 6.22 29.77
C VAL A 442 16.97 5.32 28.64
N ASN A 443 15.99 4.46 28.92
CA ASN A 443 15.36 3.64 27.89
C ASN A 443 14.63 4.51 26.86
N MET A 444 14.80 4.17 25.58
CA MET A 444 14.06 4.77 24.48
C MET A 444 12.57 4.44 24.62
N SER A 445 11.75 5.50 24.68
CA SER A 445 10.30 5.42 24.56
C SER A 445 9.91 5.47 23.08
N SER A 446 8.70 5.03 22.75
CA SER A 446 8.25 5.07 21.36
C SER A 446 6.75 5.27 21.22
N THR A 447 6.38 5.89 20.10
CA THR A 447 4.99 6.07 19.67
C THR A 447 4.85 5.49 18.27
N LEU A 448 3.82 4.67 18.06
CA LEU A 448 3.58 3.99 16.79
C LEU A 448 2.91 4.97 15.82
N GLY A 449 3.50 5.13 14.63
CA GLY A 449 2.85 5.80 13.50
C GLY A 449 2.02 4.81 12.69
N ASN A 450 1.90 5.07 11.39
CA ASN A 450 1.19 4.22 10.45
C ASN A 450 1.91 2.88 10.28
N THR A 451 1.16 1.78 10.45
CA THR A 451 1.73 0.41 10.41
C THR A 451 1.76 -0.21 9.01
N CYS A 452 1.26 0.51 8.00
CA CYS A 452 1.32 0.09 6.61
C CYS A 452 1.93 1.20 5.74
N THR A 453 3.09 1.70 6.19
CA THR A 453 3.86 2.71 5.47
C THR A 453 4.70 2.01 4.39
N TRP A 454 4.35 2.27 3.14
CA TRP A 454 4.99 1.68 1.96
C TRP A 454 5.86 2.68 1.22
N LEU A 455 6.91 2.19 0.57
CA LEU A 455 7.82 3.06 -0.17
C LEU A 455 7.21 3.50 -1.52
N PRO A 456 7.49 4.74 -1.96
CA PRO A 456 8.30 5.73 -1.27
C PRO A 456 7.52 6.39 -0.11
N ALA A 457 8.21 6.67 1.01
CA ALA A 457 7.62 7.25 2.22
C ALA A 457 8.37 8.52 2.65
N TRP A 458 7.64 9.55 3.05
CA TRP A 458 8.19 10.84 3.46
C TRP A 458 8.15 11.00 4.98
N PHE A 459 9.28 11.37 5.57
CA PHE A 459 9.42 11.63 7.00
C PHE A 459 9.90 13.06 7.25
N ARG A 460 9.51 13.60 8.40
CA ARG A 460 9.92 14.91 8.88
C ARG A 460 10.07 14.91 10.40
N ILE A 461 11.12 15.55 10.90
CA ILE A 461 11.31 15.86 12.31
C ILE A 461 11.52 17.37 12.42
N SER A 462 10.69 18.04 13.22
CA SER A 462 10.77 19.47 13.48
C SER A 462 11.12 19.72 14.95
N ARG A 463 12.14 20.53 15.21
CA ARG A 463 12.47 21.04 16.55
C ARG A 463 12.04 22.49 16.68
N SER A 464 11.34 22.81 17.78
CA SER A 464 11.12 24.18 18.25
C SER A 464 11.37 24.28 19.76
N GLY A 465 12.45 24.97 20.14
CA GLY A 465 12.96 24.98 21.51
C GLY A 465 13.34 23.56 21.97
N ASN A 466 12.61 23.06 22.97
CA ASN A 466 12.73 21.69 23.48
C ASN A 466 11.66 20.75 22.93
N THR A 467 10.76 21.23 22.07
CA THR A 467 9.67 20.42 21.51
C THR A 467 10.12 19.82 20.19
N PHE A 468 9.94 18.51 20.05
CA PHE A 468 10.22 17.74 18.85
C PHE A 468 8.94 17.10 18.36
N THR A 469 8.51 17.45 17.15
CA THR A 469 7.33 16.88 16.51
C THR A 469 7.74 16.12 15.26
N VAL A 470 7.26 14.89 15.11
CA VAL A 470 7.56 14.06 13.95
C VAL A 470 6.32 13.82 13.10
N TYR A 471 6.52 13.83 11.79
CA TYR A 471 5.45 13.70 10.81
C TYR A 471 5.81 12.70 9.72
N GLU A 472 4.80 12.01 9.22
CA GLU A 472 4.92 11.14 8.05
C GLU A 472 3.91 11.49 6.96
N SER A 473 4.21 11.03 5.74
CA SER A 473 3.38 11.28 4.56
C SER A 473 3.64 10.25 3.46
N SER A 474 2.59 9.86 2.74
CA SER A 474 2.68 9.03 1.53
C SER A 474 3.00 9.83 0.26
N ASN A 475 2.81 11.15 0.27
CA ASN A 475 2.89 11.98 -0.94
C ASN A 475 3.78 13.23 -0.79
N GLY A 476 4.28 13.53 0.41
CA GLY A 476 5.14 14.68 0.70
C GLY A 476 4.41 16.02 0.82
N SER A 477 3.09 16.04 0.64
CA SER A 477 2.25 17.26 0.67
C SER A 477 1.25 17.26 1.83
N THR A 478 0.59 16.12 2.08
CA THR A 478 -0.32 15.91 3.22
C THR A 478 0.45 15.21 4.33
N TRP A 479 0.57 15.86 5.48
CA TRP A 479 1.41 15.39 6.59
C TRP A 479 0.55 15.01 7.79
N PHE A 480 0.85 13.87 8.39
CA PHE A 480 0.22 13.36 9.60
C PHE A 480 1.22 13.44 10.74
N GLU A 481 0.82 14.03 11.85
CA GLU A 481 1.62 14.06 13.07
C GLU A 481 1.58 12.67 13.72
N VAL A 482 2.74 12.08 13.97
CA VAL A 482 2.84 10.82 14.72
C VAL A 482 2.79 11.10 16.21
N ASP A 483 3.62 12.05 16.68
CA ASP A 483 3.68 12.48 18.08
C ASP A 483 4.54 13.75 18.24
N SER A 484 4.43 14.37 19.42
CA SER A 484 5.19 15.55 19.83
C SER A 484 5.67 15.42 21.28
N VAL A 485 6.99 15.50 21.49
CA VAL A 485 7.62 15.29 22.81
C VAL A 485 8.50 16.47 23.23
N ASN A 486 8.60 16.69 24.54
CA ASN A 486 9.52 17.68 25.10
C ASN A 486 10.81 17.01 25.60
N ILE A 487 11.95 17.45 25.11
CA ILE A 487 13.28 16.97 25.49
C ILE A 487 14.20 18.18 25.68
N GLU A 488 14.75 18.33 26.88
CA GLU A 488 15.74 19.35 27.18
C GLU A 488 17.08 19.00 26.53
N MET A 489 17.26 19.39 25.26
CA MET A 489 18.44 19.09 24.46
C MET A 489 19.26 20.36 24.23
N SER A 490 20.59 20.27 24.24
CA SER A 490 21.51 21.33 23.81
C SER A 490 21.07 21.99 22.50
N THR A 491 21.28 23.30 22.37
CA THR A 491 21.02 24.01 21.11
C THR A 491 21.98 23.60 20.01
N SER A 492 23.15 23.04 20.32
CA SER A 492 24.07 22.46 19.34
C SER A 492 23.93 20.94 19.36
N TYR A 493 23.58 20.34 18.23
CA TYR A 493 23.24 18.92 18.12
C TYR A 493 23.45 18.40 16.68
N TYR A 494 23.12 17.12 16.45
CA TYR A 494 23.26 16.44 15.18
C TYR A 494 21.92 16.05 14.58
N ILE A 495 21.78 16.23 13.27
CA ILE A 495 20.56 15.91 12.52
C ILE A 495 20.93 15.15 11.24
N GLY A 496 20.17 14.12 10.89
CA GLY A 496 20.49 13.32 9.72
C GLY A 496 19.68 12.04 9.52
N LEU A 497 20.32 11.10 8.84
CA LEU A 497 19.77 9.83 8.35
C LEU A 497 20.36 8.70 9.18
N VAL A 498 19.51 7.79 9.63
CA VAL A 498 19.94 6.62 10.42
C VAL A 498 19.54 5.33 9.72
N VAL A 499 20.43 4.34 9.77
CA VAL A 499 20.16 2.98 9.32
C VAL A 499 20.68 2.00 10.37
N CYS A 500 19.81 1.07 10.76
CA CYS A 500 20.10 -0.04 11.65
C CYS A 500 19.67 -1.34 10.95
N SER A 501 20.55 -2.35 10.93
CA SER A 501 20.26 -3.63 10.31
C SER A 501 19.69 -4.69 11.26
N GLY A 502 19.70 -4.42 12.57
CA GLY A 502 19.41 -5.44 13.58
C GLY A 502 20.44 -6.56 13.52
N SER A 503 21.66 -6.26 13.06
CA SER A 503 22.74 -7.22 12.84
C SER A 503 24.09 -6.53 12.89
N SER A 504 25.09 -7.21 13.43
CA SER A 504 26.47 -6.75 13.38
C SER A 504 27.22 -7.27 12.15
N THR A 505 26.61 -8.13 11.33
CA THR A 505 27.26 -8.78 10.18
C THR A 505 26.48 -8.66 8.88
N GLU A 506 25.22 -8.25 8.95
CA GLU A 506 24.35 -8.07 7.79
C GLU A 506 24.07 -6.59 7.58
N MET A 507 24.09 -6.16 6.33
CA MET A 507 23.92 -4.77 5.93
C MET A 507 22.47 -4.49 5.50
N ASN A 508 22.01 -3.28 5.78
CA ASN A 508 20.85 -2.68 5.13
C ASN A 508 21.29 -1.50 4.28
N THR A 509 20.87 -1.45 3.03
CA THR A 509 21.06 -0.27 2.18
C THR A 509 19.76 0.50 2.12
N THR A 510 19.79 1.78 2.49
CA THR A 510 18.66 2.70 2.32
C THR A 510 19.05 3.84 1.39
N ILE A 511 18.20 4.11 0.40
CA ILE A 511 18.33 5.27 -0.49
C ILE A 511 17.34 6.33 -0.02
N PHE A 512 17.87 7.46 0.44
CA PHE A 512 17.11 8.63 0.80
C PHE A 512 17.24 9.68 -0.30
N ASP A 513 16.14 10.32 -0.68
CA ASP A 513 16.16 11.45 -1.62
C ASP A 513 15.33 12.63 -1.08
N ASN A 514 15.38 13.76 -1.77
CA ASN A 514 14.73 15.01 -1.35
C ASN A 514 15.09 15.41 0.09
N ILE A 515 16.34 15.17 0.51
CA ILE A 515 16.81 15.51 1.85
C ILE A 515 17.00 17.01 1.99
N THR A 516 16.26 17.61 2.90
CA THR A 516 16.38 19.04 3.24
C THR A 516 16.50 19.23 4.74
N VAL A 517 17.40 20.12 5.15
CA VAL A 517 17.51 20.63 6.51
C VAL A 517 17.31 22.14 6.45
N LYS A 518 16.35 22.65 7.20
CA LYS A 518 15.99 24.07 7.23
C LYS A 518 15.95 24.56 8.67
N GLY A 519 16.46 25.76 8.94
CA GLY A 519 16.42 26.35 10.27
C GLY A 519 17.58 27.31 10.52
N SER A 520 17.75 27.67 11.79
CA SER A 520 18.84 28.56 12.21
C SER A 520 20.19 27.84 12.10
N GLY A 521 21.23 28.53 11.67
CA GLY A 521 22.60 27.98 11.72
C GLY A 521 22.88 26.78 10.82
N VAL A 522 22.02 26.47 9.84
CA VAL A 522 22.34 25.56 8.73
C VAL A 522 23.43 26.24 7.90
N LYS A 523 24.61 25.62 7.81
CA LYS A 523 25.75 26.14 7.06
C LYS A 523 25.67 25.80 5.58
#